data_AF-A0A835XAU0-F1
#
_entry.id   AF-A0A835XAU0-F1
#
_cell.length_a   1.000
_cell.length_b   1.000
_cell.length_c   1.000
_cell.angle_alpha   90.00
_cell.angle_beta   90.00
_cell.angle_gamma   90.00
#
_symmetry.space_group_name_H-M   'P 1'
#
loop_
_entity.id
_entity.type
_entity.pdbx_description
1 polymer ?
#
loop_
_entity_poly.entity_id
_entity_poly.type
_entity_poly.pdbx_seq_one_letter_code
_entity_poly.pdbx_strand_id
1 'polypeptide(L)'
;MHNFGGFTDGDRCVFLAKHFRAKNIVLFGMDFGKTIGRYSKTKVRDRQIKIKKLRRGKKLLEWLASKNKSGLYTTSKPIKGFKKIRYKDVDDIAIT
;
A
#
# COMPACT_ATOMS: atom_id res chain seq x y z
N MET A 1 7.45 -16.61 14.87
CA MET A 1 7.12 -15.20 14.52
C MET A 1 6.05 -15.22 13.45
N HIS A 2 4.87 -14.67 13.70
CA HIS A 2 3.74 -14.70 12.75
C HIS A 2 3.65 -13.36 12.01
N ASN A 3 3.65 -13.40 10.67
CA ASN A 3 3.45 -12.20 9.84
C ASN A 3 1.95 -11.90 9.73
N PHE A 4 1.39 -11.27 10.76
CA PHE A 4 0.00 -10.81 10.71
C PHE A 4 -0.11 -9.54 9.86
N GLY A 5 -1.08 -9.52 8.94
CA GLY A 5 -1.54 -8.28 8.29
C GLY A 5 -0.67 -7.68 7.17
N GLY A 6 0.37 -8.36 6.68
CA GLY A 6 1.08 -7.87 5.48
C GLY A 6 2.45 -8.50 5.19
N PHE A 7 3.01 -8.19 4.03
CA PHE A 7 4.29 -8.70 3.50
C PHE A 7 5.38 -7.61 3.37
N THR A 8 5.01 -6.35 3.54
CA THR A 8 5.89 -5.16 3.59
C THR A 8 5.45 -4.27 4.76
N ASP A 9 6.22 -3.23 5.09
CA ASP A 9 5.80 -2.28 6.12
C ASP A 9 4.56 -1.49 5.67
N GLY A 10 4.50 -1.11 4.38
CA GLY A 10 3.42 -0.28 3.86
C GLY A 10 2.04 -0.94 3.90
N ASP A 11 1.90 -2.21 3.48
CA ASP A 11 0.62 -2.91 3.59
C ASP A 11 0.25 -3.19 5.05
N ARG A 12 1.22 -3.53 5.92
CA ARG A 12 0.97 -3.66 7.36
C ARG A 12 0.42 -2.36 7.98
N CYS A 13 0.96 -1.21 7.60
CA CYS A 13 0.45 0.09 8.05
C CYS A 13 -1.00 0.33 7.63
N VAL A 14 -1.42 -0.12 6.44
CA VAL A 14 -2.83 0.00 6.01
C VAL A 14 -3.74 -0.84 6.89
N PHE A 15 -3.36 -2.09 7.19
CA PHE A 15 -4.14 -2.94 8.08
C PHE A 15 -4.22 -2.37 9.50
N LEU A 16 -3.11 -1.83 10.00
CA LEU A 16 -3.06 -1.17 11.31
C LEU A 16 -3.97 0.08 11.35
N ALA A 17 -3.87 0.96 10.35
CA ALA A 17 -4.72 2.14 10.25
C ALA A 17 -6.21 1.75 10.14
N LYS A 18 -6.52 0.69 9.39
CA LYS A 18 -7.88 0.15 9.27
C LYS A 18 -8.40 -0.42 10.60
N HIS A 19 -7.56 -1.11 11.37
CA HIS A 19 -7.90 -1.62 12.69
C HIS A 19 -8.31 -0.48 13.64
N PHE A 20 -7.57 0.63 13.61
CA PHE A 20 -7.91 1.86 14.35
C PHE A 20 -8.95 2.74 13.64
N ARG A 21 -9.67 2.22 12.64
CA ARG A 21 -10.79 2.89 11.97
C ARG A 21 -10.43 4.23 11.31
N ALA A 22 -9.21 4.36 10.79
CA ALA A 22 -8.83 5.53 10.01
C ALA A 22 -9.84 5.77 8.87
N LYS A 23 -10.36 7.00 8.81
CA LYS A 23 -11.36 7.42 7.82
C LYS A 23 -10.78 7.37 6.42
N ASN A 24 -9.61 7.99 6.23
CA ASN A 24 -8.88 8.04 4.97
C ASN A 24 -7.48 7.46 5.15
N ILE A 25 -7.03 6.63 4.21
CA ILE A 25 -5.69 6.04 4.16
C ILE A 25 -5.09 6.33 2.79
N VAL A 26 -4.00 7.09 2.75
CA VAL A 26 -3.31 7.49 1.52
C VAL A 26 -1.95 6.80 1.44
N LEU A 27 -1.74 6.03 0.38
CA LEU A 27 -0.46 5.39 0.10
C LEU A 27 0.43 6.25 -0.80
N PHE A 28 1.65 6.51 -0.33
CA PHE A 28 2.70 7.22 -1.06
C PHE A 28 3.82 6.26 -1.47
N GLY A 29 4.32 6.42 -2.70
CA GLY A 29 5.48 5.69 -3.21
C GLY A 29 5.31 4.16 -3.33
N MET A 30 4.10 3.64 -3.14
CA MET A 30 3.78 2.20 -3.16
C MET A 30 3.23 1.81 -4.52
N ASP A 31 4.12 1.51 -5.46
CA ASP A 31 3.76 1.20 -6.85
C ASP A 31 3.40 -0.28 -7.09
N PHE A 32 3.77 -1.17 -6.15
CA PHE A 32 3.65 -2.62 -6.24
C PHE A 32 4.13 -3.22 -7.58
N GLY A 33 5.11 -2.55 -8.21
CA GLY A 33 5.66 -2.91 -9.50
C GLY A 33 6.82 -3.91 -9.40
N LYS A 34 7.47 -4.14 -10.54
CA LYS A 34 8.69 -4.96 -10.66
C LYS A 34 9.98 -4.12 -10.61
N THR A 35 9.84 -2.79 -10.68
CA THR A 35 10.95 -1.84 -10.62
C THR A 35 11.31 -1.60 -9.17
N ILE A 36 12.58 -1.84 -8.84
CA ILE A 36 13.11 -1.55 -7.51
C ILE A 36 13.78 -0.18 -7.57
N GLY A 37 13.29 0.78 -6.78
CA GLY A 37 13.81 2.15 -6.80
C GLY A 37 15.25 2.26 -6.31
N ARG A 38 15.97 3.30 -6.75
CA ARG A 38 17.39 3.55 -6.45
C ARG A 38 17.75 3.57 -4.96
N TYR A 39 16.83 3.97 -4.10
CA TYR A 39 17.03 4.02 -2.64
C TYR A 39 16.80 2.68 -1.94
N SER A 40 16.36 1.67 -2.69
CA SER A 40 16.14 0.34 -2.15
C SER A 40 17.47 -0.39 -1.98
N LYS A 41 17.89 -0.62 -0.74
CA LYS A 41 19.09 -1.40 -0.38
C LYS A 41 18.94 -2.91 -0.63
N THR A 42 18.27 -3.31 -1.71
CA THR A 42 17.95 -4.71 -2.03
C THR A 42 19.11 -5.34 -2.80
N LYS A 43 19.69 -6.41 -2.27
CA LYS A 43 20.68 -7.22 -2.98
C LYS A 43 20.03 -7.89 -4.19
N VAL A 44 20.78 -8.08 -5.28
CA VAL A 44 20.28 -8.70 -6.53
C VAL A 44 19.58 -10.04 -6.27
N ARG A 45 20.18 -10.88 -5.41
CA ARG A 45 19.62 -12.18 -5.00
C ARG A 45 18.24 -12.09 -4.33
N ASP A 46 17.96 -10.99 -3.63
CA ASP A 46 16.73 -10.78 -2.87
C ASP A 46 15.63 -10.10 -3.70
N ARG A 47 15.96 -9.65 -4.92
CA ARG A 47 15.03 -8.92 -5.80
C ARG A 47 13.76 -9.72 -6.08
N GLN A 48 13.90 -11.02 -6.37
CA GLN A 48 12.75 -11.88 -6.67
C GLN A 48 11.85 -12.06 -5.44
N ILE A 49 12.44 -12.18 -4.25
CA ILE A 49 11.69 -12.27 -2.98
C ILE A 49 10.93 -10.96 -2.75
N LYS A 50 11.58 -9.81 -2.95
CA LYS A 50 10.94 -8.50 -2.80
C LYS A 50 9.75 -8.33 -3.76
N ILE A 51 9.90 -8.70 -5.03
CA ILE A 51 8.81 -8.67 -6.01
C ILE A 51 7.66 -9.60 -5.58
N LYS A 52 7.95 -10.81 -5.09
CA LYS A 52 6.93 -11.74 -4.56
C LYS A 52 6.19 -11.14 -3.37
N LYS A 53 6.89 -10.48 -2.43
CA LYS A 53 6.31 -9.77 -1.28
C LYS A 53 5.40 -8.64 -1.72
N LEU A 54 5.86 -7.77 -2.62
CA LEU A 54 5.05 -6.67 -3.18
C LEU A 54 3.78 -7.21 -3.87
N ARG A 55 3.90 -8.28 -4.66
CA ARG A 55 2.73 -8.91 -5.30
C ARG A 55 1.71 -9.43 -4.28
N ARG A 56 2.18 -10.02 -3.18
CA ARG A 56 1.29 -10.50 -2.10
C ARG A 56 0.65 -9.34 -1.34
N GLY A 57 1.42 -8.29 -1.00
CA GLY A 57 0.89 -7.09 -0.37
C GLY A 57 -0.19 -6.42 -1.20
N LYS A 58 0.01 -6.27 -2.52
CA LYS A 58 -1.02 -5.75 -3.43
C LYS A 58 -2.31 -6.55 -3.35
N LYS A 59 -2.24 -7.88 -3.43
CA LYS A 59 -3.42 -8.75 -3.34
C LYS A 59 -4.16 -8.60 -2.01
N LEU A 60 -3.43 -8.44 -0.90
CA LEU A 60 -4.04 -8.20 0.41
C LEU A 60 -4.76 -6.86 0.47
N LEU A 61 -4.17 -5.80 -0.10
CA LEU A 61 -4.81 -4.48 -0.15
C LEU A 61 -6.04 -4.47 -1.04
N GLU A 62 -6.00 -5.14 -2.19
CA GLU A 62 -7.16 -5.27 -3.09
C GLU A 62 -8.29 -6.07 -2.41
N TRP A 63 -7.95 -7.12 -1.66
CA TRP A 63 -8.90 -7.85 -0.82
C TRP A 63 -9.46 -6.96 0.30
N LEU A 64 -8.62 -6.20 0.99
CA LEU A 64 -9.04 -5.29 2.07
C LEU A 64 -10.00 -4.22 1.54
N ALA A 65 -9.73 -3.68 0.35
CA ALA A 65 -10.57 -2.69 -0.30
C ALA A 65 -11.94 -3.23 -0.73
N SER A 66 -12.08 -4.55 -0.89
CA SER A 66 -13.39 -5.19 -1.10
C SER A 66 -14.26 -5.22 0.16
N LYS A 67 -13.70 -4.91 1.33
CA LYS A 67 -14.40 -4.85 2.62
C LYS A 67 -14.76 -3.39 2.96
N ASN A 68 -15.79 -3.20 3.80
CA ASN A 68 -16.47 -1.91 4.03
C ASN A 68 -15.55 -0.69 4.29
N LYS A 69 -16.07 0.49 3.92
CA LYS A 69 -15.38 1.62 3.27
C LYS A 69 -14.62 2.58 4.21
N SER A 70 -13.31 2.39 4.36
CA SER A 70 -12.43 3.56 4.58
C SER A 70 -12.16 4.18 3.20
N GLY A 71 -11.92 5.49 3.13
CA GLY A 71 -11.38 6.11 1.94
C GLY A 71 -9.96 5.58 1.69
N LEU A 72 -9.78 4.82 0.61
CA LEU A 72 -8.48 4.24 0.25
C LEU A 72 -7.93 4.95 -0.98
N TYR A 73 -6.73 5.51 -0.88
CA TYR A 73 -6.14 6.34 -1.92
C TYR A 73 -4.69 5.96 -2.22
N THR A 74 -4.24 6.21 -3.44
CA THR A 74 -2.83 6.04 -3.86
C THR A 74 -2.37 7.21 -4.71
N THR A 75 -1.13 7.66 -4.50
CA THR A 75 -0.47 8.65 -5.38
C THR A 75 0.39 8.01 -6.46
N SER A 76 0.52 6.68 -6.43
CA SER A 76 1.42 5.91 -7.30
C SER A 76 0.65 5.18 -8.40
N LYS A 77 0.98 3.90 -8.65
CA LYS A 77 0.28 3.08 -9.63
C LYS A 77 -1.10 2.64 -9.11
N PRO A 78 -2.09 2.42 -10.01
CA PRO A 78 -3.41 1.96 -9.62
C PRO A 78 -3.38 0.62 -8.86
N ILE A 79 -4.19 0.56 -7.80
CA ILE A 79 -4.49 -0.63 -7.01
C ILE A 79 -6.01 -0.77 -7.01
N LYS A 80 -6.54 -1.98 -7.29
CA LYS A 80 -7.99 -2.17 -7.34
C LYS A 80 -8.62 -1.81 -6.00
N GLY A 81 -9.65 -0.97 -6.02
CA GLY A 81 -10.35 -0.48 -4.82
C GLY A 81 -9.69 0.73 -4.14
N PHE A 82 -8.56 1.24 -4.65
CA PHE A 82 -7.96 2.50 -4.22
C PHE A 82 -8.19 3.59 -5.28
N LYS A 83 -8.67 4.76 -4.86
CA LYS A 83 -8.79 5.92 -5.75
C LYS A 83 -7.40 6.52 -5.99
N LYS A 84 -7.00 6.69 -7.25
CA LYS A 84 -5.76 7.39 -7.58
C LYS A 84 -5.97 8.90 -7.42
N ILE A 85 -5.04 9.56 -6.73
CA ILE A 85 -5.04 11.01 -6.48
C ILE A 85 -3.66 11.59 -6.78
N ARG A 86 -3.56 12.91 -6.95
CA ARG A 86 -2.27 13.60 -7.06
C ARG A 86 -1.83 14.10 -5.69
N TYR A 87 -0.55 14.43 -5.55
CA TYR A 87 0.01 14.98 -4.31
C TYR A 87 -0.72 16.23 -3.82
N LYS A 88 -1.10 17.12 -4.74
CA LYS A 88 -1.82 18.36 -4.41
C LYS A 88 -3.26 18.16 -3.93
N ASP A 89 -3.82 16.98 -4.14
CA ASP A 89 -5.20 16.67 -3.74
C ASP A 89 -5.25 16.03 -2.33
N VAL A 90 -4.11 15.93 -1.63
CA VAL A 90 -3.98 15.21 -0.35
C VAL A 90 -4.59 16.00 0.82
N ASP A 91 -4.36 17.31 0.86
CA ASP A 91 -4.82 18.16 1.97
C ASP A 91 -6.35 18.17 2.05
N ASP A 92 -7.02 18.24 0.90
CA ASP A 92 -8.49 18.14 0.79
C ASP A 92 -9.03 16.83 1.40
N ILE A 93 -8.28 15.73 1.27
CA ILE A 93 -8.66 14.41 1.78
C ILE A 93 -8.34 14.27 3.26
N ALA A 94 -7.28 14.90 3.76
CA ALA A 94 -6.89 14.84 5.16
C ALA A 94 -7.87 15.59 6.07
N ILE A 95 -8.50 16.66 5.57
CA ILE A 95 -9.42 17.52 6.33
C ILE A 95 -10.86 16.97 6.33
N THR A 96 -11.18 16.02 5.43
CA THR A 96 -12.53 15.45 5.27
C THR A 96 -12.76 14.23 6.15
#